data_AF-A0A699URY2-F1
#
_entry.id   AF-A0A699URY2-F1
#
_cell.length_a   1.000
_cell.length_b   1.000
_cell.length_c   1.000
_cell.angle_alpha   90.00
_cell.angle_beta   90.00
_cell.angle_gamma   90.00
#
_symmetry.space_group_name_H-M   'P 1'
#
loop_
_entity.id
_entity.type
_entity.pdbx_description
1 polymer ?
#
loop_
_entity_poly.entity_id
_entity_poly.type
_entity_poly.pdbx_seq_one_letter_code
_entity_poly.pdbx_strand_id
1 'polypeptide(L)'
;MELYMLNRQHGRMILESVENGPILWPTVEENGVTRLKKYSELSTTESIQADCDVKSTNIILQGLPPEVYALVSTHKVAKELWKRIQMLMQGTSLIKQERECKLYDEFDKFAYMKGESLRDFYLRFSLLLNDMNIYNMKLEQLQVNTKFL
;
A
#
# COMPACT_ATOMS: atom_id res chain seq x y z
N MET A 1 10.31 3.91 -6.67
CA MET A 1 10.22 2.68 -7.49
C MET A 1 9.81 3.02 -8.93
N GLU A 2 8.83 3.90 -9.14
CA GLU A 2 8.39 4.37 -10.47
C GLU A 2 9.52 4.94 -11.34
N LEU A 3 10.28 5.92 -10.83
CA LEU A 3 11.43 6.49 -11.55
C LEU A 3 12.48 5.44 -11.93
N TYR A 4 12.65 4.41 -11.09
CA TYR A 4 13.57 3.30 -11.38
C TYR A 4 13.05 2.43 -12.54
N MET A 5 11.74 2.15 -12.59
CA MET A 5 11.12 1.40 -13.69
C MET A 5 11.17 2.20 -15.00
N LEU A 6 10.85 3.50 -14.96
CA LEU A 6 10.86 4.37 -16.13
C LEU A 6 12.26 4.53 -16.77
N ASN A 7 13.33 4.38 -15.98
CA ASN A 7 14.71 4.42 -16.48
C ASN A 7 15.18 3.10 -17.12
N ARG A 8 14.34 2.05 -17.13
CA ARG A 8 14.65 0.77 -17.79
C ARG A 8 14.13 0.75 -19.23
N GLN A 9 14.72 -0.11 -20.07
CA GLN A 9 14.15 -0.44 -21.37
C GLN A 9 12.72 -0.96 -21.21
N HIS A 10 11.79 -0.44 -22.02
CA HIS A 10 10.34 -0.64 -21.92
C HIS A 10 9.74 -0.16 -20.59
N GLY A 11 10.37 0.82 -19.93
CA GLY A 11 9.98 1.27 -18.59
C GLY A 11 8.52 1.69 -18.43
N ARG A 12 7.90 2.24 -19.49
CA ARG A 12 6.46 2.56 -19.52
C ARG A 12 5.60 1.30 -19.46
N MET A 13 5.90 0.28 -20.26
CA MET A 13 5.18 -1.00 -20.24
C MET A 13 5.35 -1.70 -18.89
N ILE A 14 6.56 -1.66 -18.31
CA ILE A 14 6.84 -2.21 -16.99
C ILE A 14 5.98 -1.53 -15.91
N LEU A 15 5.87 -0.20 -15.95
CA LEU A 15 5.04 0.55 -15.00
C LEU A 15 3.55 0.23 -15.18
N GLU A 16 3.07 0.18 -16.43
CA GLU A 16 1.68 -0.17 -16.74
C GLU A 16 1.31 -1.58 -16.23
N SER A 17 2.22 -2.56 -16.28
CA SER A 17 2.01 -3.89 -15.70
C SER A 17 1.77 -3.87 -14.18
N VAL A 18 2.36 -2.90 -13.48
CA VAL A 18 2.18 -2.72 -12.02
C VAL A 18 0.84 -2.06 -11.73
N GLU A 19 0.46 -1.04 -12.50
CA GLU A 19 -0.76 -0.27 -12.27
C GLU A 19 -2.01 -1.04 -12.72
N ASN A 20 -1.98 -1.59 -13.93
CA ASN A 20 -3.14 -2.18 -14.59
C ASN A 20 -3.16 -3.69 -14.50
N GLY A 21 -2.00 -4.32 -14.28
CA GLY A 21 -1.84 -5.77 -14.29
C GLY A 21 -1.36 -6.27 -15.66
N PRO A 22 -1.06 -7.56 -15.78
CA PRO A 22 -0.62 -8.15 -17.03
C PRO A 22 -1.74 -8.07 -18.05
N ILE A 23 -1.38 -7.86 -19.30
CA ILE A 23 -2.34 -7.99 -20.40
C ILE A 23 -2.74 -9.47 -20.48
N LEU A 24 -4.02 -9.74 -20.76
CA LEU A 24 -4.52 -11.11 -20.93
C LEU A 24 -3.63 -11.88 -21.91
N TRP A 25 -3.21 -13.09 -21.50
CA TRP A 25 -2.34 -13.90 -22.33
C TRP A 25 -3.01 -14.19 -23.68
N PRO A 26 -2.34 -13.93 -24.82
CA PRO A 26 -2.97 -14.05 -26.12
C PRO A 26 -3.50 -15.45 -26.42
N THR A 27 -4.64 -15.50 -27.12
CA THR A 27 -5.26 -16.73 -27.60
C THR A 27 -5.15 -16.86 -29.12
N VAL A 28 -5.26 -18.08 -29.60
CA VAL A 28 -5.38 -18.43 -31.02
C VAL A 28 -6.51 -19.44 -31.18
N GLU A 29 -7.29 -19.29 -32.25
CA GLU A 29 -8.26 -20.30 -32.65
C GLU A 29 -7.61 -21.30 -33.59
N GLU A 30 -7.66 -22.57 -33.21
CA GLU A 30 -7.16 -23.67 -34.03
C GLU A 30 -8.28 -24.71 -34.13
N ASN A 31 -8.79 -24.92 -35.34
CA ASN A 31 -9.89 -25.86 -35.63
C ASN A 31 -11.17 -25.62 -34.81
N GLY A 32 -11.53 -24.35 -34.58
CA GLY A 32 -12.72 -23.96 -33.82
C GLY A 32 -12.58 -24.07 -32.29
N VAL A 33 -11.38 -24.39 -31.80
CA VAL A 33 -11.06 -24.39 -30.36
C VAL A 33 -10.12 -23.23 -30.06
N THR A 34 -10.52 -22.37 -29.13
CA THR A 34 -9.65 -21.30 -28.62
C THR A 34 -8.68 -21.87 -27.59
N ARG A 35 -7.38 -21.72 -27.85
CA ARG A 35 -6.31 -22.07 -26.89
C ARG A 35 -5.38 -20.88 -26.66
N LEU A 36 -4.64 -20.91 -25.56
CA LEU A 36 -3.57 -19.94 -25.31
C LEU A 36 -2.42 -20.17 -26.31
N LYS A 37 -1.82 -19.07 -26.79
CA LYS A 37 -0.60 -19.12 -27.59
C LYS A 37 0.57 -19.62 -26.75
N LYS A 38 1.45 -20.41 -27.35
CA LYS A 38 2.79 -20.66 -26.80
C LYS A 38 3.63 -19.40 -26.94
N TYR A 39 4.67 -19.25 -26.13
CA TYR A 39 5.57 -18.11 -26.21
C TYR A 39 6.18 -17.94 -27.62
N SER A 40 6.54 -19.04 -28.29
CA SER A 40 7.07 -19.03 -29.66
C SER A 40 6.07 -18.60 -30.74
N GLU A 41 4.77 -18.58 -30.41
CA GLU A 41 3.69 -18.16 -31.31
C GLU A 41 3.33 -16.67 -31.09
N LEU A 42 3.97 -16.02 -30.11
CA LEU A 42 3.76 -14.61 -29.84
C LEU A 42 4.40 -13.76 -30.93
N SER A 43 3.69 -12.71 -31.33
CA SER A 43 4.27 -11.60 -32.05
C SER A 43 5.35 -10.92 -31.19
N THR A 44 6.24 -10.17 -31.84
CA THR A 44 7.29 -9.40 -31.15
C THR A 44 6.73 -8.53 -30.03
N THR A 45 5.61 -7.84 -30.26
CA THR A 45 4.98 -6.97 -29.26
C THR A 45 4.41 -7.75 -28.08
N GLU A 46 3.74 -8.88 -28.34
CA GLU A 46 3.18 -9.75 -27.28
C GLU A 46 4.31 -10.34 -26.42
N SER A 47 5.41 -10.77 -27.03
CA SER A 47 6.60 -11.28 -26.31
C SER A 47 7.25 -10.19 -25.46
N ILE A 48 7.44 -8.98 -25.99
CA ILE A 48 7.98 -7.84 -25.21
C ILE A 48 7.09 -7.52 -24.01
N GLN A 49 5.76 -7.56 -24.17
CA GLN A 49 4.83 -7.32 -23.07
C GLN A 49 4.94 -8.42 -22.00
N ALA A 50 4.93 -9.69 -22.39
CA ALA A 50 5.06 -10.81 -21.46
C ALA A 50 6.37 -10.71 -20.66
N ASP A 51 7.47 -10.32 -21.31
CA ASP A 51 8.75 -10.10 -20.65
C ASP A 51 8.68 -8.90 -19.67
N CYS A 52 7.98 -7.83 -20.02
CA CYS A 52 7.75 -6.68 -19.13
C CYS A 52 6.91 -7.05 -17.90
N ASP A 53 5.89 -7.89 -18.05
CA ASP A 53 5.05 -8.37 -16.94
C ASP A 53 5.86 -9.22 -15.95
N VAL A 54 6.75 -10.09 -16.45
CA VAL A 54 7.67 -10.85 -15.60
C VAL A 54 8.70 -9.91 -14.95
N LYS A 55 9.23 -8.96 -15.70
CA LYS A 55 10.25 -8.01 -15.21
C LYS A 55 9.70 -7.09 -14.13
N SER A 56 8.47 -6.60 -14.26
CA SER A 56 7.81 -5.79 -13.23
C SER A 56 7.65 -6.57 -11.92
N THR A 57 7.20 -7.83 -12.01
CA THR A 57 7.09 -8.75 -10.86
C THR A 57 8.44 -8.94 -10.17
N ASN A 58 9.49 -9.21 -10.94
CA ASN A 58 10.85 -9.40 -10.40
C ASN A 58 11.40 -8.12 -9.75
N ILE A 59 11.19 -6.95 -10.36
CA ILE A 59 11.63 -5.66 -9.80
C ILE A 59 10.97 -5.42 -8.44
N ILE A 60 9.67 -5.68 -8.32
CA ILE A 60 8.96 -5.54 -7.04
C ILE A 60 9.57 -6.48 -6.01
N LEU A 61 9.67 -7.77 -6.30
CA LEU A 61 10.14 -8.78 -5.35
C LEU A 61 11.58 -8.55 -4.89
N GLN A 62 12.48 -8.14 -5.80
CA GLN A 62 13.87 -7.83 -5.47
C GLN A 62 14.03 -6.58 -4.59
N GLY A 63 13.05 -5.67 -4.62
CA GLY A 63 13.04 -4.48 -3.77
C GLY A 63 12.55 -4.73 -2.34
N LEU A 64 12.13 -5.94 -1.99
CA LEU A 64 11.51 -6.24 -0.70
C LEU A 64 12.52 -6.76 0.33
N PRO A 65 12.43 -6.30 1.59
CA PRO A 65 13.02 -7.00 2.73
C PRO A 65 12.45 -8.43 2.85
N PRO A 66 13.23 -9.40 3.37
CA PRO A 66 12.80 -10.80 3.49
C PRO A 66 11.47 -10.99 4.23
N GLU A 67 11.20 -10.17 5.24
CA GLU A 67 9.99 -10.23 6.06
C GLU A 67 8.76 -9.85 5.24
N VAL A 68 8.87 -8.81 4.41
CA VAL A 68 7.77 -8.37 3.52
C VAL A 68 7.59 -9.37 2.38
N TYR A 69 8.69 -9.89 1.83
CA TYR A 69 8.65 -10.92 0.78
C TYR A 69 7.83 -12.13 1.23
N ALA A 70 8.09 -12.67 2.42
CA ALA A 70 7.36 -13.82 2.97
C ALA A 70 5.84 -13.58 3.01
N LEU A 71 5.42 -12.36 3.35
CA LEU A 71 4.00 -11.99 3.47
C LEU A 71 3.27 -11.82 2.13
N VAL A 72 3.98 -11.53 1.05
CA VAL A 72 3.36 -11.22 -0.27
C VAL A 72 3.63 -12.27 -1.33
N SER A 73 4.60 -13.17 -1.11
CA SER A 73 5.07 -14.20 -2.06
C SER A 73 3.99 -15.17 -2.57
N THR A 74 2.82 -15.23 -1.95
CA THR A 74 1.67 -16.01 -2.43
C THR A 74 1.05 -15.46 -3.71
N HIS A 75 1.35 -14.21 -4.07
CA HIS A 75 0.84 -13.56 -5.29
C HIS A 75 1.90 -13.59 -6.40
N LYS A 76 1.46 -13.85 -7.63
CA LYS A 76 2.36 -14.04 -8.79
C LYS A 76 2.40 -12.86 -9.74
N VAL A 77 1.57 -11.85 -9.51
CA VAL A 77 1.35 -10.74 -10.44
C VAL A 77 1.78 -9.43 -9.80
N ALA A 78 2.57 -8.64 -10.54
CA ALA A 78 3.10 -7.35 -10.12
C ALA A 78 2.06 -6.43 -9.46
N LYS A 79 0.89 -6.26 -10.08
CA LYS A 79 -0.22 -5.46 -9.55
C LYS A 79 -0.70 -5.92 -8.17
N GLU A 80 -0.94 -7.22 -8.02
CA GLU A 80 -1.44 -7.77 -6.76
C GLU A 80 -0.38 -7.69 -5.66
N LEU A 81 0.88 -7.95 -6.01
CA LEU A 81 2.02 -7.75 -5.11
C LEU A 81 2.10 -6.29 -4.65
N TRP A 82 2.06 -5.34 -5.59
CA TRP A 82 2.13 -3.92 -5.31
C TRP A 82 0.99 -3.46 -4.41
N LYS A 83 -0.25 -3.84 -4.74
CA LYS A 83 -1.43 -3.55 -3.92
C LYS A 83 -1.31 -4.12 -2.50
N ARG A 84 -0.79 -5.34 -2.36
CA ARG A 84 -0.57 -5.96 -1.04
C ARG A 84 0.50 -5.23 -0.24
N ILE A 85 1.61 -4.83 -0.87
CA ILE A 85 2.66 -4.03 -0.23
C ILE A 85 2.10 -2.68 0.23
N GLN A 86 1.31 -2.01 -0.61
CA GLN A 86 0.63 -0.76 -0.23
C GLN A 86 -0.25 -0.96 1.01
N MET A 87 -1.06 -2.02 1.04
CA MET A 87 -1.87 -2.35 2.22
C MET A 87 -1.04 -2.69 3.47
N LEU A 88 0.12 -3.33 3.32
CA LEU A 88 1.01 -3.62 4.45
C LEU A 88 1.68 -2.34 4.99
N MET A 89 2.11 -1.45 4.10
CA MET A 89 2.85 -0.22 4.45
C MET A 89 1.93 0.88 5.00
N GLN A 90 0.76 1.07 4.38
CA GLN A 90 -0.22 2.08 4.80
C GLN A 90 -1.14 1.57 5.91
N GLY A 91 -1.12 0.26 6.18
CA GLY A 91 -2.12 -0.42 6.97
C GLY A 91 -3.40 -0.66 6.17
N THR A 92 -4.23 -1.59 6.63
CA THR A 92 -5.59 -1.75 6.13
C THR A 92 -6.49 -0.66 6.71
N SER A 93 -7.67 -0.45 6.13
CA SER A 93 -8.72 0.37 6.77
C SER A 93 -9.01 -0.09 8.19
N LEU A 94 -8.89 -1.40 8.45
CA LEU A 94 -9.03 -1.99 9.78
C LEU A 94 -7.91 -1.57 10.73
N ILE A 95 -6.64 -1.55 10.30
CA ILE A 95 -5.53 -1.05 11.12
C ILE A 95 -5.68 0.45 11.38
N LYS A 96 -6.12 1.21 10.37
CA LYS A 96 -6.43 2.63 10.54
C LYS A 96 -7.53 2.82 11.60
N GLN A 97 -8.63 2.08 11.50
CA GLN A 97 -9.74 2.14 12.45
C GLN A 97 -9.29 1.70 13.86
N GLU A 98 -8.46 0.65 13.98
CA GLU A 98 -7.90 0.22 15.26
C GLU A 98 -7.04 1.31 15.91
N ARG A 99 -6.24 2.03 15.12
CA ARG A 99 -5.46 3.19 15.60
C ARG A 99 -6.35 4.34 16.02
N GLU A 100 -7.38 4.67 15.22
CA GLU A 100 -8.37 5.70 15.58
C GLU A 100 -9.10 5.35 16.89
N CYS A 101 -9.52 4.10 17.08
CA CYS A 101 -10.14 3.64 18.32
C CYS A 101 -9.18 3.79 19.52
N LYS A 102 -7.91 3.39 19.38
CA LYS A 102 -6.91 3.55 20.44
C LYS A 102 -6.68 5.02 20.82
N LEU A 103 -6.60 5.90 19.82
CA LEU A 103 -6.45 7.34 20.04
C LEU A 103 -7.69 7.95 20.70
N TYR A 104 -8.90 7.52 20.33
CA TYR A 104 -10.13 7.94 21.02
C TYR A 104 -10.13 7.48 22.47
N ASP A 105 -9.75 6.24 22.76
CA ASP A 105 -9.64 5.72 24.12
C ASP A 105 -8.62 6.48 24.96
N GLU A 106 -7.46 6.82 24.37
CA GLU A 106 -6.42 7.61 25.02
C GLU A 106 -6.89 9.05 25.30
N PHE A 107 -7.57 9.66 24.34
CA PHE A 107 -8.19 10.97 24.50
C PHE A 107 -9.26 10.97 25.58
N ASP A 108 -10.14 9.96 25.61
CA ASP A 108 -11.19 9.84 26.60
C ASP A 108 -10.62 9.74 28.02
N LYS A 109 -9.56 8.93 28.17
CA LYS A 109 -8.85 8.73 29.45
C LYS A 109 -7.83 9.83 29.75
N PHE A 110 -7.64 10.80 28.87
CA PHE A 110 -6.65 11.86 29.06
C PHE A 110 -7.04 12.74 30.24
N ALA A 111 -6.14 12.78 31.23
CA ALA A 111 -6.33 13.54 32.46
C ALA A 111 -4.99 14.06 32.98
N TYR A 112 -5.07 15.05 33.85
CA TYR A 112 -3.92 15.60 34.55
C TYR A 112 -3.27 14.54 35.45
N MET A 113 -1.95 14.40 35.36
CA MET A 113 -1.19 13.46 36.19
C MET A 113 -0.63 14.15 37.43
N LYS A 114 -0.68 13.45 38.58
CA LYS A 114 -0.18 14.00 39.85
C LYS A 114 1.31 14.35 39.75
N GLY A 115 1.65 15.63 39.92
CA GLY A 115 3.02 16.13 39.85
C GLY A 115 3.46 16.58 38.44
N GLU A 116 2.57 16.51 37.45
CA GLU A 116 2.80 17.03 36.10
C GLU A 116 2.79 18.56 36.10
N SER A 117 3.72 19.20 35.39
CA SER A 117 3.62 20.65 35.21
C SER A 117 2.55 21.00 34.17
N LEU A 118 1.99 22.21 34.25
CA LEU A 118 1.03 22.68 33.23
C LEU A 118 1.63 22.61 31.82
N ARG A 119 2.93 22.90 31.68
CA ARG A 119 3.64 22.81 30.40
C ARG A 119 3.68 21.38 29.87
N ASP A 120 3.96 20.41 30.73
CA ASP A 120 4.04 18.99 30.33
C ASP A 120 2.65 18.45 29.94
N PHE A 121 1.62 18.87 30.67
CA PHE A 121 0.23 18.59 30.34
C PHE A 121 -0.13 19.09 28.93
N TYR A 122 0.12 20.36 28.65
CA TYR A 122 -0.15 20.94 27.33
C TYR A 122 0.65 20.26 26.22
N LEU A 123 1.90 19.88 26.48
CA LEU A 123 2.73 19.20 25.51
C LEU A 123 2.16 17.82 25.16
N ARG A 124 1.83 17.01 26.16
CA ARG A 124 1.18 15.70 25.98
C ARG A 124 -0.13 15.81 25.24
N PHE A 125 -0.97 16.77 25.63
CA PHE A 125 -2.25 17.00 24.97
C PHE A 125 -2.07 17.41 23.50
N SER A 126 -1.11 18.30 23.22
CA SER A 126 -0.82 18.75 21.85
C SER A 126 -0.29 17.62 20.97
N LEU A 127 0.55 16.74 21.52
CA LEU A 127 1.03 15.55 20.82
C LEU A 127 -0.15 14.62 20.46
N LEU A 128 -1.03 14.35 21.42
CA LEU A 128 -2.22 13.52 21.19
C LEU A 128 -3.14 14.11 20.11
N LEU A 129 -3.40 15.42 20.15
CA LEU A 129 -4.19 16.09 19.12
C LEU A 129 -3.53 16.03 17.74
N ASN A 130 -2.21 16.17 17.67
CA ASN A 130 -1.48 16.04 16.40
C ASN A 130 -1.62 14.62 15.83
N ASP A 131 -1.48 13.60 16.67
CA ASP A 131 -1.65 12.21 16.24
C ASP A 131 -3.07 11.94 15.74
N MET A 132 -4.09 12.47 16.41
CA MET A 132 -5.49 12.37 15.96
C MET A 132 -5.74 13.11 14.63
N ASN A 133 -5.12 14.27 14.44
CA ASN A 133 -5.23 15.05 13.20
C ASN A 133 -4.60 14.33 11.99
N ILE A 134 -3.52 13.57 12.18
CA ILE A 134 -2.89 12.77 11.11
C ILE A 134 -3.91 11.80 10.46
N TYR A 135 -4.87 11.29 11.25
CA TYR A 135 -5.90 10.38 10.75
C TYR A 135 -7.17 11.09 10.27
N ASN A 136 -7.23 12.43 10.33
CA ASN A 136 -8.40 13.27 10.06
C ASN A 136 -9.59 12.99 11.01
N MET A 137 -9.30 12.64 12.27
CA MET A 137 -10.33 12.47 13.29
C MET A 137 -10.97 13.84 13.60
N LYS A 138 -12.29 13.90 13.65
CA LYS A 138 -13.02 15.13 14.00
C LYS A 138 -13.32 15.12 15.49
N LEU A 139 -12.85 16.14 16.19
CA LEU A 139 -13.18 16.42 17.58
C LEU A 139 -13.95 17.74 17.65
N GLU A 140 -15.06 17.76 18.38
CA GLU A 140 -15.76 19.00 18.64
C GLU A 140 -15.00 19.84 19.66
N GLN A 141 -15.04 21.17 19.52
CA GLN A 141 -14.36 22.08 20.45
C GLN A 141 -14.77 21.85 21.90
N LEU A 142 -16.04 21.48 22.13
CA LEU A 142 -16.55 21.14 23.46
C LEU A 142 -15.79 19.95 24.06
N GLN A 143 -15.56 18.89 23.28
CA GLN A 143 -14.85 17.68 23.73
C GLN A 143 -13.38 17.96 24.06
N VAL A 144 -12.76 18.89 23.34
CA VAL A 144 -11.38 19.35 23.62
C VAL A 144 -11.35 20.15 24.92
N ASN A 145 -12.30 21.06 25.10
CA ASN A 145 -12.34 21.95 26.26
C ASN A 145 -12.60 21.20 27.58
N THR A 146 -13.35 20.09 27.56
CA THR A 146 -13.60 19.30 28.78
C THR A 146 -12.34 18.68 29.37
N LYS A 147 -11.25 18.56 28.61
CA LYS A 147 -9.97 18.03 29.10
C LYS A 147 -9.21 19.03 29.99
N PHE A 148 -9.64 20.28 30.03
CA PHE A 148 -9.05 21.34 30.85
C PHE A 148 -9.90 21.71 32.08
N LEU A 149 -11.04 21.03 32.29
CA LEU A 149 -11.94 21.21 33.43
C LEU A 149 -11.68 20.12 34.48
#